data_AF-A0A4P5WEZ9-F1
#
_entry.id   AF-A0A4P5WEZ9-F1
#
_cell.length_a   1.000
_cell.length_b   1.000
_cell.length_c   1.000
_cell.angle_alpha   90.00
_cell.angle_beta   90.00
_cell.angle_gamma   90.00
#
_symmetry.space_group_name_H-M   'P 1'
#
loop_
_entity.id
_entity.type
_entity.pdbx_description
1 polymer ?
#
loop_
_entity_poly.entity_id
_entity_poly.type
_entity_poly.pdbx_seq_one_letter_code
_entity_poly.pdbx_strand_id
1 'polypeptide(L)'
;MMYKNVMNNVMNKVIHDKNYSTNAVALGVTFVGLINSSDFITSVGFFALSGAITNWLAVYMLFEKVPYLKGSGVIPERFEEFKGAIKVLMMSQFFTVKNIEQFIEIEEQGGEKF
;
A
#
# COMPACT_ATOMS: atom_id res chain seq x y z
N MET A 1 -26.27 -11.70 -23.30
CA MET A 1 -25.06 -12.47 -22.88
C MET A 1 -23.89 -11.58 -22.46
N MET A 2 -23.54 -10.54 -23.22
CA MET A 2 -22.39 -9.66 -22.91
C MET A 2 -22.47 -8.95 -21.55
N TYR A 3 -23.64 -8.47 -21.14
CA TYR A 3 -23.84 -7.78 -19.85
C TYR A 3 -23.55 -8.67 -18.63
N LYS A 4 -23.90 -9.97 -18.70
CA LYS A 4 -23.62 -10.94 -17.62
C LYS A 4 -22.12 -11.18 -17.43
N ASN A 5 -21.34 -11.22 -18.51
CA ASN A 5 -19.89 -11.42 -18.43
C ASN A 5 -19.16 -10.19 -17.90
N VAL A 6 -19.58 -8.99 -18.30
CA VAL A 6 -19.04 -7.74 -17.73
C VAL A 6 -19.35 -7.68 -16.24
N MET A 7 -20.59 -7.99 -15.86
CA MET A 7 -20.97 -7.96 -14.45
C MET A 7 -20.27 -9.04 -13.62
N ASN A 8 -20.05 -10.24 -14.17
CA ASN A 8 -19.25 -11.28 -13.51
C ASN A 8 -17.80 -10.85 -13.31
N ASN A 9 -17.16 -10.21 -14.29
CA ASN A 9 -15.78 -9.73 -14.15
C ASN A 9 -15.67 -8.59 -13.13
N VAL A 10 -16.62 -7.67 -13.11
CA VAL A 10 -16.70 -6.61 -12.10
C VAL A 10 -16.91 -7.22 -10.71
N MET A 11 -17.85 -8.16 -10.58
CA MET A 11 -18.14 -8.82 -9.30
C MET A 11 -16.92 -9.59 -8.79
N ASN A 12 -16.20 -10.30 -9.66
CA ASN A 12 -15.01 -11.05 -9.27
C ASN A 12 -13.86 -10.13 -8.84
N LYS A 13 -13.69 -8.98 -9.49
CA LYS A 13 -12.73 -7.95 -9.09
C LYS A 13 -13.08 -7.36 -7.71
N VAL A 14 -14.35 -7.01 -7.51
CA VAL A 14 -14.85 -6.49 -6.22
C VAL A 14 -14.68 -7.51 -5.09
N ILE A 15 -14.91 -8.80 -5.35
CA ILE A 15 -14.72 -9.88 -4.36
C ILE A 15 -13.24 -10.04 -3.99
N HIS A 16 -12.32 -9.88 -4.95
CA HIS A 16 -10.88 -10.05 -4.72
C HIS A 16 -10.18 -8.82 -4.12
N ASP A 17 -10.80 -7.65 -4.22
CA ASP A 17 -10.26 -6.42 -3.67
C ASP A 17 -10.43 -6.38 -2.13
N LYS A 18 -9.30 -6.49 -1.42
CA LYS A 18 -9.22 -6.61 0.04
C LYS A 18 -9.96 -5.51 0.82
N ASN A 19 -10.07 -4.31 0.25
CA ASN A 19 -10.77 -3.17 0.85
C ASN A 19 -12.29 -3.39 0.91
N TYR A 20 -12.89 -3.98 -0.13
CA TYR A 20 -14.33 -4.22 -0.15
C TYR A 20 -14.73 -5.32 0.82
N SER A 21 -13.93 -6.39 0.95
CA SER A 21 -14.16 -7.45 1.92
C SER A 21 -14.19 -6.90 3.36
N THR A 22 -13.21 -6.07 3.71
CA THR A 22 -13.11 -5.48 5.07
C THR A 22 -14.26 -4.52 5.37
N ASN A 23 -14.63 -3.66 4.41
CA ASN A 23 -15.77 -2.75 4.54
C ASN A 23 -17.10 -3.50 4.66
N ALA A 24 -17.28 -4.57 3.87
CA ALA A 24 -18.49 -5.39 3.90
C ALA A 24 -18.65 -6.13 5.23
N VAL A 25 -17.56 -6.65 5.80
CA VAL A 25 -17.56 -7.29 7.13
C VAL A 25 -17.91 -6.26 8.21
N ALA A 26 -17.31 -5.07 8.19
CA ALA A 26 -17.61 -4.02 9.17
C ALA A 26 -19.07 -3.54 9.10
N LEU A 27 -19.61 -3.38 7.89
CA LEU A 27 -21.03 -3.09 7.68
C LEU A 27 -21.93 -4.22 8.19
N GLY A 28 -21.56 -5.48 7.92
CA GLY A 28 -22.30 -6.65 8.40
C GLY A 28 -22.36 -6.71 9.93
N VAL A 29 -21.24 -6.49 10.62
CA VAL A 29 -21.18 -6.46 12.09
C VAL A 29 -22.03 -5.33 12.66
N THR A 30 -21.99 -4.15 12.03
CA THR A 30 -22.83 -3.00 12.42
C THR A 30 -24.32 -3.33 12.28
N PHE A 31 -24.72 -3.94 11.16
CA PHE A 31 -26.12 -4.30 10.91
C PHE A 31 -26.63 -5.39 11.87
N VAL A 32 -25.79 -6.37 12.19
CA VAL A 32 -26.08 -7.39 13.22
C VAL A 32 -26.27 -6.76 14.60
N GLY A 33 -25.46 -5.76 14.96
CA GLY A 33 -25.62 -5.01 16.21
C GLY A 33 -26.94 -4.26 16.30
N LEU A 34 -27.33 -3.58 15.20
CA LEU A 34 -28.57 -2.82 15.11
C LEU A 34 -29.83 -3.71 15.20
N ILE A 35 -29.85 -4.86 14.51
CA ILE A 35 -31.00 -5.78 14.57
C ILE A 35 -31.19 -6.34 15.99
N ASN A 36 -30.10 -6.69 16.67
CA ASN A 36 -30.16 -7.27 18.01
C ASN A 36 -30.32 -6.23 19.13
N SER A 37 -30.40 -4.94 18.81
CA SER A 37 -30.49 -3.83 19.78
C SER A 37 -29.43 -3.91 20.89
N SER A 38 -28.24 -4.43 20.56
CA SER A 38 -27.13 -4.57 21.50
C SER A 38 -26.20 -3.37 21.36
N ASP A 39 -26.14 -2.53 22.39
CA ASP A 39 -25.27 -1.34 22.42
C ASP A 39 -23.79 -1.70 22.23
N PHE A 40 -23.36 -2.83 22.78
CA PHE A 40 -21.98 -3.31 22.67
C PHE A 40 -21.62 -3.67 21.22
N ILE A 41 -22.42 -4.52 20.57
CA ILE A 41 -22.15 -4.97 19.19
C ILE A 41 -22.27 -3.78 18.22
N THR A 42 -23.24 -2.89 18.45
CA THR A 42 -23.42 -1.68 17.66
C THR A 42 -22.19 -0.76 17.76
N SER A 43 -21.65 -0.56 18.96
CA SER A 43 -20.44 0.24 19.18
C SER A 43 -19.20 -0.39 18.51
N VAL A 44 -19.05 -1.71 18.61
CA VAL A 44 -17.98 -2.46 17.92
C VAL A 44 -18.12 -2.34 16.40
N GLY A 45 -19.35 -2.44 15.88
CA GLY A 45 -19.65 -2.25 14.46
C GLY A 45 -19.26 -0.85 13.97
N PHE A 46 -19.69 0.20 14.67
CA PHE A 46 -19.32 1.58 14.31
C PHE A 46 -17.82 1.83 14.37
N PHE A 47 -17.13 1.27 15.37
CA PHE A 47 -15.67 1.36 15.45
C PHE A 47 -15.00 0.65 14.26
N ALA A 48 -15.43 -0.57 13.95
CA ALA A 48 -14.93 -1.33 12.81
C ALA A 48 -15.18 -0.62 11.48
N LEU A 49 -16.37 -0.03 11.30
CA LEU A 49 -16.76 0.69 10.10
C LEU A 49 -15.94 1.97 9.91
N SER A 50 -15.80 2.76 10.97
CA SER A 50 -14.91 3.94 10.93
C SER A 50 -13.47 3.53 10.65
N GLY A 51 -12.97 2.48 11.30
CA GLY A 51 -11.61 1.98 11.10
C GLY A 51 -11.36 1.52 9.66
N ALA A 52 -12.32 0.83 9.05
CA ALA A 52 -12.23 0.36 7.67
C ALA A 52 -12.21 1.53 6.67
N ILE A 53 -13.08 2.53 6.86
CA ILE A 53 -13.11 3.76 6.04
C ILE A 53 -11.81 4.55 6.20
N THR A 54 -11.37 4.79 7.43
CA THR A 54 -10.14 5.54 7.71
C THR A 54 -8.90 4.83 7.17
N ASN A 55 -8.84 3.50 7.25
CA ASN A 55 -7.74 2.72 6.67
C ASN A 55 -7.70 2.84 5.14
N TRP A 56 -8.86 2.75 4.48
CA TRP A 56 -8.92 2.97 3.04
C TRP A 56 -8.46 4.39 2.66
N LEU A 57 -8.96 5.39 3.39
CA LEU A 57 -8.57 6.78 3.19
C LEU A 57 -7.07 7.00 3.44
N ALA A 58 -6.47 6.36 4.43
CA ALA A 58 -5.05 6.49 4.74
C ALA A 58 -4.18 6.02 3.57
N VAL A 59 -4.47 4.85 2.99
CA VAL A 59 -3.73 4.34 1.83
C VAL A 59 -3.89 5.29 0.64
N TYR A 60 -5.10 5.82 0.42
CA TYR A 60 -5.34 6.81 -0.62
C TYR A 60 -4.55 8.11 -0.41
N MET A 61 -4.56 8.63 0.82
CA MET A 61 -3.82 9.82 1.24
C MET A 61 -2.31 9.66 1.15
N LEU A 62 -1.75 8.45 1.11
CA LEU A 62 -0.32 8.29 0.91
C LEU A 62 0.10 8.79 -0.48
N PHE A 63 -0.73 8.56 -1.49
CA PHE A 63 -0.39 8.78 -2.90
C PHE A 63 -1.07 10.01 -3.50
N GLU A 64 -2.27 10.36 -3.04
CA GLU A 64 -3.04 11.46 -3.60
C GLU A 64 -3.26 12.57 -2.56
N LYS A 65 -3.26 13.82 -3.04
CA LYS A 65 -3.59 14.97 -2.21
C LYS A 65 -5.11 15.10 -2.12
N VAL A 66 -5.62 15.04 -0.89
CA VAL A 66 -7.04 15.19 -0.59
C VAL A 66 -7.28 16.62 -0.11
N PRO A 67 -8.21 17.38 -0.72
CA PRO A 67 -8.50 18.74 -0.28
C PRO A 67 -8.95 18.74 1.19
N TYR A 68 -8.52 19.74 1.95
CA TYR A 68 -8.81 19.93 3.38
C TYR A 68 -8.14 18.93 4.36
N LEU A 69 -7.43 17.91 3.89
CA LEU A 69 -6.72 16.95 4.76
C LEU A 69 -5.20 17.22 4.73
N LYS A 70 -4.69 17.84 5.80
CA LYS A 70 -3.25 18.03 6.01
C LYS A 70 -2.55 16.67 6.15
N GLY A 71 -1.39 16.51 5.52
CA GLY A 71 -0.65 15.24 5.49
C GLY A 71 -1.08 14.26 4.39
N SER A 72 -1.96 14.67 3.47
CA SER A 72 -2.25 13.92 2.24
C SER A 72 -1.16 14.15 1.18
N GLY A 73 -0.92 13.15 0.35
CA GLY A 73 0.14 13.12 -0.66
C GLY A 73 1.55 13.05 -0.07
N VAL A 74 1.75 12.40 1.09
CA VAL A 74 3.06 12.38 1.75
C VAL A 74 4.15 11.69 0.91
N ILE A 75 3.81 10.63 0.17
CA ILE A 75 4.77 9.92 -0.69
C ILE A 75 5.25 10.82 -1.83
N PRO A 76 4.37 11.40 -2.68
CA PRO A 76 4.84 12.29 -3.74
C PRO A 76 5.53 13.54 -3.20
N GLU A 77 5.11 14.07 -2.04
CA GLU A 77 5.75 15.25 -1.42
C GLU A 77 7.20 15.00 -0.99
N ARG A 78 7.53 13.76 -0.58
CA ARG A 78 8.88 13.37 -0.15
C ARG A 78 9.67 12.58 -1.19
N PHE A 79 9.14 12.43 -2.40
CA PHE A 79 9.72 11.55 -3.42
C PHE A 79 11.13 12.01 -3.84
N GLU A 80 11.36 13.32 -3.99
CA GLU A 80 12.68 13.85 -4.34
C GLU A 80 13.72 13.66 -3.23
N GLU A 81 13.31 13.87 -1.96
CA GLU A 81 14.16 13.59 -0.79
C GLU A 81 14.53 12.10 -0.73
N PHE A 82 13.56 11.22 -0.99
CA PHE A 82 13.76 9.78 -1.05
C PHE A 82 14.74 9.36 -2.15
N LYS A 83 14.60 9.92 -3.35
CA LYS A 83 15.53 9.68 -4.47
C LYS A 83 16.95 10.14 -4.14
N GLY A 84 17.10 11.31 -3.52
CA GLY A 84 18.39 11.81 -3.05
C GLY A 84 19.02 10.89 -2.02
N ALA A 85 18.24 10.44 -1.03
CA ALA A 85 18.70 9.51 -0.01
C ALA A 85 19.18 8.17 -0.60
N ILE A 86 18.44 7.58 -1.54
CA ILE A 86 18.86 6.35 -2.24
C ILE A 86 20.18 6.56 -2.97
N LYS A 87 20.36 7.69 -3.67
CA LYS A 87 21.60 7.97 -4.39
C LYS A 87 22.79 7.99 -3.43
N VAL A 88 22.66 8.67 -2.29
CA VAL A 88 23.70 8.73 -1.26
C VAL A 88 23.99 7.33 -0.69
N LEU A 89 22.94 6.55 -0.40
CA LEU A 89 23.06 5.17 0.07
C LEU A 89 23.81 4.29 -0.93
N MET A 90 23.48 4.38 -2.23
CA MET A 90 24.18 3.64 -3.28
C MET A 90 25.66 4.02 -3.37
N MET A 91 25.95 5.32 -3.40
CA MET A 91 27.34 5.80 -3.50
C MET A 91 28.18 5.39 -2.28
N SER A 92 27.60 5.44 -1.09
CA SER A 92 28.34 5.16 0.15
C SER A 92 28.49 3.67 0.47
N GLN A 93 27.56 2.82 0.05
CA GLN A 93 27.56 1.39 0.42
C GLN A 93 27.98 0.48 -0.72
N PHE A 94 27.56 0.75 -1.95
CA PHE A 94 27.84 -0.12 -3.09
C PHE A 94 29.09 0.34 -3.85
N PHE A 95 29.23 1.64 -4.09
CA PHE A 95 30.36 2.22 -4.85
C PHE A 95 31.51 2.70 -3.96
N THR A 96 31.86 1.92 -2.95
CA THR A 96 33.07 2.20 -2.17
C THR A 96 34.32 1.85 -2.97
N VAL A 97 35.43 2.55 -2.71
CA VAL A 97 36.73 2.29 -3.37
C VAL A 97 37.09 0.80 -3.27
N LYS A 98 36.97 0.22 -2.07
CA LYS A 98 37.21 -1.21 -1.83
C LYS A 98 36.30 -2.13 -2.65
N ASN A 99 34.99 -1.87 -2.73
CA ASN A 99 34.08 -2.72 -3.50
C ASN A 99 34.32 -2.61 -5.00
N ILE A 100 34.70 -1.43 -5.49
CA ILE A 100 35.06 -1.19 -6.89
C ILE A 100 36.37 -1.90 -7.23
N GLU A 101 37.40 -1.77 -6.37
CA GLU A 101 38.67 -2.49 -6.51
C GLU A 101 38.45 -4.00 -6.54
N GLN A 102 37.66 -4.55 -5.61
CA GLN A 102 37.32 -5.97 -5.62
C GLN A 102 36.56 -6.40 -6.89
N PHE A 103 35.68 -5.54 -7.41
CA PHE A 103 34.99 -5.83 -8.67
C PHE A 103 35.96 -5.86 -9.86
N ILE A 104 36.89 -4.91 -9.93
CA ILE A 104 37.90 -4.82 -10.99
C ILE A 104 38.89 -5.98 -10.90
N GLU A 105 39.39 -6.32 -9.71
CA GLU A 105 40.29 -7.46 -9.49
C GLU A 105 39.65 -8.79 -9.92
N ILE A 106 38.34 -8.96 -9.71
CA ILE A 106 37.59 -10.15 -10.16
C ILE A 106 37.51 -10.20 -11.70
N GLU A 107 37.32 -9.06 -12.37
CA GLU A 107 37.31 -9.00 -13.85
C GLU A 107 38.71 -9.26 -14.44
N GLU A 108 39.77 -8.70 -13.84
CA GLU A 108 41.15 -8.91 -14.29
C GLU A 108 41.60 -10.37 -14.14
N GLN A 109 41.30 -11.01 -13.01
CA GLN A 109 41.63 -12.43 -12.78
C GLN A 109 40.77 -13.39 -13.61
N GLY A 110 39.59 -12.97 -14.05
CA GLY A 110 38.74 -13.73 -14.99
C GLY A 110 39.20 -13.66 -16.44
N GLY A 111 39.94 -12.60 -16.81
CA GLY A 111 40.49 -12.39 -18.15
C GLY A 111 41.82 -13.11 -18.44
N GLU A 112 42.60 -13.47 -17.41
CA GLU A 112 43.90 -14.15 -17.57
C GLU A 112 43.79 -15.67 -17.82
N LYS A 113 42.58 -16.25 -17.90
CA LYS A 113 42.37 -17.68 -18.16
C LYS A 113 42.06 -18.05 -19.62
N PHE A 114 42.35 -17.18 -20.58
CA PHE A 114 42.28 -17.48 -22.01
C PHE A 114 43.60 -17.20 -22.72
#